data_AF-A0A0P9SEP6-F1
#
_entry.id   AF-A0A0P9SEP6-F1
#
_cell.length_a   1.000
_cell.length_b   1.000
_cell.length_c   1.000
_cell.angle_alpha   90.00
_cell.angle_beta   90.00
_cell.angle_gamma   90.00
#
_symmetry.space_group_name_H-M   'P 1'
#
loop_
_entity.id
_entity.type
_entity.pdbx_description
1 polymer ?
#
loop_
_entity_poly.entity_id
_entity_poly.type
_entity_poly.pdbx_seq_one_letter_code
_entity_poly.pdbx_strand_id
1 'polypeptide(L)'
;MIEPQPIAIKKGIYGSFFLIALFGTMSTFKSDFFWLVCLGLFTLLMRAIYLIYLSESFTAIAVHSFTGLFSSFLFMNTSVIYLIAKSEYGASTTDALSWAMIPALLMLVSFLFIYFTKSRSGQLSFETRDNKVYMVHGYVSTRNGNLLSGGVIVAGIAAMIVWHIQLIIMVSIWIALTNLYLLYWNRDAIRILKKILALEKKHNRSYTFEYIEQLREARSRWWLGRFLKWVISLSK
;
A
#
# COMPACT_ATOMS: atom_id res chain seq x y z
N MET A 1 20.10 -10.23 11.70
CA MET A 1 19.93 -9.53 10.41
C MET A 1 18.69 -10.09 9.74
N ILE A 2 17.60 -9.33 9.64
CA ILE A 2 16.47 -9.73 8.79
C ILE A 2 16.83 -9.26 7.39
N GLU A 3 17.42 -10.13 6.57
CA GLU A 3 17.69 -9.81 5.17
C GLU A 3 16.36 -9.49 4.48
N PRO A 4 16.17 -8.28 3.94
CA PRO A 4 15.01 -8.00 3.10
C PRO A 4 15.13 -8.84 1.82
N GLN A 5 14.42 -9.96 1.80
CA GLN A 5 14.50 -10.90 0.70
C GLN A 5 13.90 -10.27 -0.58
N PRO A 6 14.59 -10.31 -1.73
CA PRO A 6 14.04 -9.90 -3.03
C PRO A 6 12.66 -10.49 -3.35
N ILE A 7 12.40 -11.68 -2.80
CA ILE A 7 11.12 -12.38 -2.88
C ILE A 7 10.00 -11.62 -2.16
N ALA A 8 10.27 -10.99 -1.01
CA ALA A 8 9.29 -10.21 -0.26
C ALA A 8 8.86 -8.96 -1.03
N ILE A 9 9.79 -8.26 -1.69
CA ILE A 9 9.49 -7.12 -2.57
C ILE A 9 8.58 -7.57 -3.72
N LYS A 10 8.95 -8.66 -4.40
CA LYS A 10 8.17 -9.22 -5.51
C LYS A 10 6.76 -9.62 -5.05
N LYS A 11 6.63 -10.35 -3.94
CA LYS A 11 5.35 -10.78 -3.38
C LYS A 11 4.50 -9.59 -2.94
N GLY A 12 5.10 -8.58 -2.32
CA GLY A 12 4.39 -7.38 -1.88
C GLY A 12 3.78 -6.59 -3.04
N ILE A 13 4.58 -6.33 -4.08
CA ILE A 13 4.12 -5.57 -5.25
C ILE A 13 3.06 -6.34 -6.06
N TYR A 14 3.26 -7.64 -6.29
CA TYR A 14 2.21 -8.44 -6.94
C TYR A 14 0.98 -8.59 -6.06
N GLY A 15 1.14 -8.75 -4.75
CA GLY A 15 0.04 -8.86 -3.81
C GLY A 15 -0.85 -7.63 -3.82
N SER A 16 -0.27 -6.42 -3.77
CA SER A 16 -1.05 -5.18 -3.89
C SER A 16 -1.74 -5.05 -5.25
N PHE A 17 -1.04 -5.41 -6.34
CA PHE A 17 -1.66 -5.44 -7.67
C PHE A 17 -2.88 -6.37 -7.72
N PHE A 18 -2.74 -7.62 -7.25
CA PHE A 18 -3.84 -8.60 -7.28
C PHE A 18 -5.01 -8.18 -6.39
N LEU A 19 -4.76 -7.58 -5.23
CA LEU A 19 -5.83 -7.06 -4.37
C LEU A 19 -6.58 -5.90 -5.05
N ILE A 20 -5.87 -4.94 -5.64
CA ILE A 20 -6.49 -3.86 -6.41
C ILE A 20 -7.27 -4.41 -7.60
N ALA A 21 -6.73 -5.40 -8.31
CA ALA A 21 -7.41 -6.05 -9.42
C ALA A 21 -8.69 -6.77 -8.98
N LEU A 22 -8.64 -7.52 -7.87
CA LEU A 22 -9.80 -8.24 -7.34
C LEU A 22 -10.93 -7.27 -6.95
N PHE A 23 -10.65 -6.28 -6.12
CA PHE A 23 -11.69 -5.34 -5.66
C PHE A 23 -12.12 -4.36 -6.77
N GLY A 24 -11.19 -3.98 -7.64
CA GLY A 24 -11.44 -3.19 -8.85
C GLY A 24 -12.44 -3.87 -9.77
N THR A 25 -12.19 -5.14 -10.08
CA THR A 25 -13.08 -5.92 -10.96
C THR A 25 -14.40 -6.23 -10.28
N MET A 26 -14.42 -6.70 -9.02
CA MET A 26 -15.67 -7.02 -8.31
C MET A 26 -16.64 -5.83 -8.22
N SER A 27 -16.13 -4.61 -8.01
CA SER A 27 -16.98 -3.42 -7.89
C SER A 27 -17.49 -2.88 -9.22
N THR A 28 -16.83 -3.20 -10.35
CA THR A 28 -17.11 -2.57 -11.65
C THR A 28 -17.43 -3.55 -12.78
N PHE A 29 -17.45 -4.86 -12.55
CA PHE A 29 -17.58 -5.89 -13.59
C PHE A 29 -18.80 -5.72 -14.52
N LYS A 30 -19.91 -5.17 -14.01
CA LYS A 30 -21.14 -4.93 -14.77
C LYS A 30 -21.35 -3.47 -15.18
N SER A 31 -20.33 -2.63 -15.01
CA SER A 31 -20.38 -1.22 -15.35
C SER A 31 -19.96 -1.00 -16.80
N ASP A 32 -20.60 -0.06 -17.49
CA ASP A 32 -20.20 0.38 -18.83
C ASP A 32 -18.76 0.94 -18.87
N PHE A 33 -18.23 1.32 -17.71
CA PHE A 33 -16.87 1.82 -17.53
C PHE A 33 -15.84 0.73 -17.17
N PHE A 34 -16.19 -0.56 -17.23
CA PHE A 34 -15.28 -1.65 -16.87
C PHE A 34 -13.97 -1.63 -17.70
N TRP A 35 -14.04 -1.23 -18.97
CA TRP A 35 -12.85 -1.13 -19.82
C TRP A 35 -11.81 -0.11 -19.30
N LEU A 36 -12.25 0.97 -18.65
CA LEU A 36 -11.34 1.93 -17.99
C LEU A 36 -10.60 1.30 -16.83
N VAL A 37 -11.28 0.42 -16.08
CA VAL A 37 -10.67 -0.36 -15.01
C VAL A 37 -9.65 -1.34 -15.59
N CYS A 38 -9.96 -2.03 -16.69
CA CYS A 38 -9.00 -2.88 -17.38
C CYS A 38 -7.75 -2.11 -17.83
N LEU A 39 -7.90 -0.92 -18.41
CA LEU A 39 -6.79 -0.06 -18.80
C LEU A 39 -5.96 0.37 -17.59
N GLY A 40 -6.61 0.79 -16.50
CA GLY A 40 -5.96 1.12 -15.24
C GLY A 40 -5.16 -0.06 -14.67
N LEU A 41 -5.74 -1.26 -14.63
CA LEU A 41 -5.06 -2.47 -14.18
C LEU A 41 -3.88 -2.84 -15.09
N PHE A 42 -4.03 -2.69 -16.41
CA PHE A 42 -2.91 -2.92 -17.33
C PHE A 42 -1.74 -1.96 -17.06
N THR A 43 -2.00 -0.67 -16.86
CA THR A 43 -0.94 0.30 -16.52
C THR A 43 -0.27 -0.01 -15.18
N LEU A 44 -1.05 -0.42 -14.17
CA LEU A 44 -0.53 -0.84 -12.87
C LEU A 44 0.32 -2.12 -12.98
N LEU A 45 -0.09 -3.07 -13.81
CA LEU A 45 0.67 -4.29 -14.07
C LEU A 45 2.02 -3.96 -14.73
N MET A 46 2.01 -3.12 -15.76
CA MET A 46 3.24 -2.67 -16.42
C MET A 46 4.16 -1.93 -15.45
N ARG A 47 3.59 -1.09 -14.57
CA ARG A 47 4.35 -0.42 -13.50
C ARG A 47 4.94 -1.43 -12.50
N ALA A 48 4.18 -2.43 -12.09
CA ALA A 48 4.65 -3.48 -11.18
C ALA A 48 5.80 -4.28 -11.80
N ILE A 49 5.68 -4.66 -13.08
CA ILE A 49 6.74 -5.35 -13.83
C ILE A 49 7.99 -4.47 -13.90
N TYR A 50 7.85 -3.19 -14.27
CA TYR A 50 8.98 -2.26 -14.30
C TYR A 50 9.70 -2.18 -12.95
N LEU A 51 8.95 -2.03 -11.85
CA LEU A 51 9.53 -1.93 -10.51
C LEU A 51 10.21 -3.22 -10.04
N ILE A 52 9.61 -4.38 -10.32
CA ILE A 52 10.13 -5.67 -9.87
C ILE A 52 11.41 -6.05 -10.64
N TYR A 53 11.46 -5.82 -11.95
CA TYR A 53 12.52 -6.39 -12.80
C TYR A 53 13.54 -5.37 -13.32
N LEU A 54 13.17 -4.09 -13.46
CA LEU A 54 14.02 -3.07 -14.09
C LEU A 54 14.45 -1.97 -13.14
N SER A 55 13.57 -1.50 -12.24
CA SER A 55 13.85 -0.34 -11.41
C SER A 55 14.86 -0.64 -10.30
N GLU A 56 15.85 0.23 -10.13
CA GLU A 56 16.83 0.15 -9.04
C GLU A 56 16.61 1.20 -7.95
N SER A 57 15.67 2.10 -8.20
CA SER A 57 15.34 3.21 -7.30
C SER A 57 14.65 2.69 -6.04
N PHE A 58 15.26 2.96 -4.89
CA PHE A 58 14.67 2.69 -3.59
C PHE A 58 13.33 3.40 -3.42
N THR A 59 13.30 4.69 -3.73
CA THR A 59 12.12 5.54 -3.54
C THR A 59 10.97 5.13 -4.46
N ALA A 60 11.24 4.79 -5.72
CA ALA A 60 10.20 4.34 -6.64
C ALA A 60 9.50 3.06 -6.17
N ILE A 61 10.28 2.08 -5.68
CA ILE A 61 9.76 0.82 -5.14
C ILE A 61 9.03 1.06 -3.81
N ALA A 62 9.59 1.86 -2.90
CA ALA A 62 9.00 2.15 -1.60
C ALA A 62 7.67 2.93 -1.74
N VAL A 63 7.63 3.99 -2.56
CA VAL A 63 6.41 4.75 -2.85
C VAL A 63 5.33 3.82 -3.39
N HIS A 64 5.64 3.01 -4.40
CA HIS A 64 4.65 2.11 -4.99
C HIS A 64 4.18 1.03 -4.02
N SER A 65 5.06 0.53 -3.15
CA SER A 65 4.68 -0.45 -2.13
C SER A 65 3.73 0.15 -1.11
N PHE A 66 4.00 1.37 -0.62
CA PHE A 66 3.10 2.05 0.32
C PHE A 66 1.78 2.43 -0.34
N THR A 67 1.81 3.05 -1.53
CA THR A 67 0.58 3.42 -2.23
C THR A 67 -0.23 2.18 -2.59
N GLY A 68 0.41 1.12 -3.06
CA GLY A 68 -0.25 -0.16 -3.34
C GLY A 68 -0.92 -0.76 -2.10
N LEU A 69 -0.23 -0.81 -0.96
CA LEU A 69 -0.79 -1.31 0.29
C LEU A 69 -2.03 -0.52 0.72
N PHE A 70 -1.90 0.80 0.85
CA PHE A 70 -2.99 1.65 1.33
C PHE A 70 -4.16 1.73 0.37
N SER A 71 -3.88 1.82 -0.94
CA SER A 71 -4.92 1.85 -1.97
C SER A 71 -5.68 0.53 -2.04
N SER A 72 -5.03 -0.63 -1.83
CA SER A 72 -5.73 -1.94 -1.83
C SER A 72 -6.82 -1.99 -0.76
N PHE A 73 -6.47 -1.69 0.49
CA PHE A 73 -7.42 -1.71 1.61
C PHE A 73 -8.44 -0.57 1.51
N LEU A 74 -8.04 0.59 0.97
CA LEU A 74 -8.97 1.69 0.75
C LEU A 74 -10.02 1.31 -0.30
N PHE A 75 -9.59 0.75 -1.43
CA PHE A 75 -10.49 0.36 -2.52
C PHE A 75 -11.43 -0.76 -2.11
N MET A 76 -10.94 -1.72 -1.31
CA MET A 76 -11.76 -2.73 -0.66
C MET A 76 -12.86 -2.06 0.20
N ASN A 77 -12.49 -1.13 1.08
CA ASN A 77 -13.46 -0.50 1.97
C ASN A 77 -14.49 0.37 1.22
N THR A 78 -14.04 1.17 0.25
CA THR A 78 -14.92 2.03 -0.55
C THR A 78 -15.93 1.18 -1.34
N SER A 79 -15.50 0.02 -1.85
CA SER A 79 -16.38 -0.93 -2.53
C SER A 79 -17.42 -1.53 -1.57
N VAL A 80 -17.02 -1.92 -0.36
CA VAL A 80 -17.95 -2.45 0.64
C VAL A 80 -18.98 -1.40 1.07
N ILE A 81 -18.56 -0.16 1.34
CA ILE A 81 -19.50 0.92 1.72
C ILE A 81 -20.47 1.25 0.58
N TYR A 82 -19.99 1.29 -0.66
CA TYR A 82 -20.85 1.46 -1.82
C TYR A 82 -21.92 0.37 -1.89
N LEU A 83 -21.53 -0.90 -1.68
CA LEU A 83 -22.46 -2.03 -1.67
C LEU A 83 -23.46 -1.92 -0.53
N ILE A 84 -23.03 -1.59 0.70
CA ILE A 84 -23.92 -1.36 1.85
C ILE A 84 -24.96 -0.28 1.53
N ALA A 85 -24.52 0.86 1.02
CA ALA A 85 -25.42 1.96 0.68
C ALA A 85 -26.45 1.55 -0.38
N LYS A 86 -26.04 0.74 -1.38
CA LYS A 86 -26.93 0.24 -2.43
C LYS A 86 -27.88 -0.87 -1.96
N SER A 87 -27.36 -1.90 -1.28
CA SER A 87 -28.11 -3.11 -0.96
C SER A 87 -28.95 -2.98 0.30
N GLU A 88 -28.41 -2.38 1.36
CA GLU A 88 -29.07 -2.30 2.66
C GLU A 88 -29.95 -1.06 2.78
N TYR A 89 -29.51 0.06 2.20
CA TYR A 89 -30.18 1.35 2.35
C TYR A 89 -30.91 1.84 1.08
N GLY A 90 -30.82 1.10 -0.03
CA GLY A 90 -31.49 1.46 -1.28
C GLY A 90 -31.06 2.82 -1.85
N ALA A 91 -29.86 3.29 -1.51
CA ALA A 91 -29.42 4.64 -1.83
C ALA A 91 -29.28 4.87 -3.34
N SER A 92 -29.46 6.12 -3.76
CA SER A 92 -29.15 6.52 -5.13
C SER A 92 -27.66 6.29 -5.44
N THR A 93 -27.29 6.21 -6.71
CA THR A 93 -25.87 5.98 -7.08
C THR A 93 -24.97 7.11 -6.60
N THR A 94 -25.46 8.35 -6.63
CA THR A 94 -24.73 9.53 -6.17
C THR A 94 -24.53 9.52 -4.65
N ASP A 95 -25.54 9.12 -3.89
CA ASP A 95 -25.44 9.05 -2.43
C ASP A 95 -24.52 7.90 -2.01
N ALA A 96 -24.63 6.74 -2.65
CA ALA A 96 -23.75 5.60 -2.40
C ALA A 96 -22.28 5.92 -2.69
N LEU A 97 -22.00 6.66 -3.78
CA LEU A 97 -20.65 7.16 -4.07
C LEU A 97 -20.16 8.15 -3.01
N SER A 98 -21.04 9.03 -2.54
CA SER A 98 -20.71 9.99 -1.48
C SER A 98 -20.33 9.30 -0.17
N TRP A 99 -21.03 8.22 0.18
CA TRP A 99 -20.71 7.42 1.36
C TRP A 99 -19.38 6.68 1.17
N ALA A 100 -19.15 6.12 -0.02
CA ALA A 100 -17.90 5.45 -0.35
C ALA A 100 -16.67 6.37 -0.29
N MET A 101 -16.84 7.70 -0.42
CA MET A 101 -15.74 8.67 -0.27
C MET A 101 -15.29 8.88 1.18
N ILE A 102 -16.14 8.59 2.17
CA ILE A 102 -15.83 8.80 3.60
C ILE A 102 -14.51 8.14 4.02
N PRO A 103 -14.26 6.84 3.78
CA PRO A 103 -12.99 6.21 4.15
C PRO A 103 -11.79 6.79 3.38
N ALA A 104 -12.00 7.27 2.14
CA ALA A 104 -10.94 7.89 1.35
C ALA A 104 -10.52 9.24 1.93
N LEU A 105 -11.49 10.06 2.34
CA LEU A 105 -11.25 11.33 3.01
C LEU A 105 -10.57 11.13 4.36
N LEU A 106 -11.04 10.16 5.15
CA LEU A 106 -10.45 9.83 6.45
C LEU A 106 -8.98 9.37 6.30
N MET A 107 -8.70 8.54 5.29
CA MET A 107 -7.35 8.08 4.98
C MET A 107 -6.46 9.24 4.52
N LEU A 108 -6.98 10.13 3.67
CA LEU A 108 -6.25 11.31 3.19
C LEU A 108 -5.88 12.24 4.36
N VAL A 109 -6.84 12.60 5.21
CA VAL A 109 -6.60 13.45 6.38
C VAL A 109 -5.55 12.83 7.30
N SER A 110 -5.68 11.53 7.59
CA SER A 110 -4.73 10.80 8.44
C SER A 110 -3.32 10.76 7.83
N PHE A 111 -3.23 10.54 6.51
CA PHE A 111 -1.97 10.55 5.79
C PHE A 111 -1.32 11.94 5.84
N LEU A 112 -2.07 13.00 5.53
CA LEU A 112 -1.58 14.38 5.57
C LEU A 112 -1.11 14.76 6.99
N PHE A 113 -1.87 14.37 8.02
CA PHE A 113 -1.47 14.57 9.41
C PHE A 113 -0.13 13.91 9.70
N ILE A 114 0.07 12.65 9.30
CA ILE A 114 1.35 11.94 9.51
C ILE A 114 2.49 12.59 8.70
N TYR A 115 2.19 12.99 7.46
CA TYR A 115 3.13 13.55 6.51
C TYR A 115 3.66 14.92 6.95
N PHE A 116 2.82 15.76 7.54
CA PHE A 116 3.18 17.10 8.01
C PHE A 116 3.66 17.13 9.47
N THR A 117 3.27 16.17 10.31
CA THR A 117 3.72 16.13 11.71
C THR A 117 5.17 15.66 11.84
N LYS A 118 5.96 16.36 12.67
CA LYS A 118 7.37 16.01 12.95
C LYS A 118 7.48 14.65 13.65
N SER A 119 8.44 13.84 13.23
CA SER A 119 8.76 12.58 13.92
C SER A 119 9.26 12.86 15.34
N ARG A 120 8.82 12.06 16.31
CA ARG A 120 9.54 11.94 17.59
C ARG A 120 10.94 11.40 17.25
N SER A 121 11.99 12.09 17.69
CA SER A 121 13.37 11.71 17.40
C SER A 121 13.68 10.35 18.05
N GLY A 122 14.21 9.39 17.28
CA GLY A 122 14.80 8.15 17.81
C GLY A 122 14.15 6.82 17.42
N GLN A 123 13.04 6.79 16.66
CA GLN A 123 12.31 5.53 16.40
C GLN A 123 12.74 4.78 15.12
N LEU A 124 13.15 5.49 14.07
CA LEU A 124 13.72 4.90 12.85
C LEU A 124 14.68 5.93 12.25
N SER A 125 15.92 5.55 11.98
CA SER A 125 16.92 6.40 11.33
C SER A 125 17.37 5.77 10.02
N PHE A 126 17.82 6.61 9.10
CA PHE A 126 18.44 6.16 7.87
C PHE A 126 19.76 6.87 7.69
N GLU A 127 20.72 6.16 7.13
CA GLU A 127 22.00 6.71 6.72
C GLU A 127 22.13 6.55 5.21
N THR A 128 22.68 7.58 4.56
CA THR A 128 23.00 7.51 3.13
C THR A 128 24.51 7.41 3.00
N ARG A 129 25.00 6.26 2.51
CA ARG A 129 26.42 6.04 2.23
C ARG A 129 26.56 5.51 0.81
N ASP A 130 27.45 6.09 0.01
CA ASP A 130 27.76 5.67 -1.35
C ASP A 130 26.52 5.49 -2.26
N ASN A 131 25.58 6.43 -2.20
CA ASN A 131 24.31 6.41 -2.95
C ASN A 131 23.34 5.26 -2.60
N LYS A 132 23.56 4.59 -1.47
CA LYS A 132 22.71 3.54 -0.90
C LYS A 132 22.03 4.02 0.37
N VAL A 133 20.79 3.56 0.58
CA VAL A 133 20.02 3.82 1.80
C VAL A 133 20.21 2.66 2.79
N TYR A 134 20.75 2.96 3.96
CA TYR A 134 20.89 2.05 5.09
C TYR A 134 19.80 2.37 6.11
N MET A 135 19.00 1.37 6.48
CA MET A 135 17.95 1.53 7.49
C MET A 135 18.49 1.12 8.85
N VAL A 136 18.76 2.11 9.70
CA VAL A 136 19.16 1.90 11.09
C VAL A 136 17.88 1.69 11.89
N HIS A 137 17.64 0.45 12.29
CA HIS A 137 16.43 0.07 12.99
C HIS A 137 16.47 0.62 14.42
N GLY A 138 15.56 1.53 14.73
CA GLY A 138 15.18 1.82 16.10
C GLY A 138 14.09 0.84 16.56
N TYR A 139 14.05 0.57 17.86
CA TYR A 139 12.99 -0.25 18.44
C TYR A 139 11.66 0.53 18.43
N VAL A 140 10.67 0.01 17.72
CA VAL A 140 9.29 0.52 17.78
C VAL A 140 8.47 -0.44 18.62
N SER A 141 8.01 0.01 19.79
CA SER A 141 7.10 -0.78 20.63
C SER A 141 5.71 -0.83 19.98
N THR A 142 5.25 -2.05 19.72
CA THR A 142 4.00 -2.35 19.02
C THR A 142 2.86 -2.68 19.99
N ARG A 143 3.20 -2.86 21.27
CA ARG A 143 2.31 -3.31 22.34
C ARG A 143 1.04 -2.48 22.46
N ASN A 144 1.17 -1.14 22.54
CA ASN A 144 0.01 -0.27 22.72
C ASN A 144 -0.91 -0.29 21.49
N GLY A 145 -0.33 -0.34 20.28
CA GLY A 145 -1.10 -0.47 19.03
C GLY A 145 -1.85 -1.80 18.97
N ASN A 146 -1.21 -2.90 19.38
CA ASN A 146 -1.80 -4.23 19.37
C ASN A 146 -2.88 -4.41 20.44
N LEU A 147 -2.70 -3.79 21.62
CA LEU A 147 -3.73 -3.79 22.67
C LEU A 147 -4.96 -3.00 22.23
N LEU A 148 -4.77 -1.85 21.57
CA LEU A 148 -5.87 -1.07 21.02
C LEU A 148 -6.59 -1.82 19.89
N SER A 149 -5.86 -2.49 18.99
CA SER A 149 -6.50 -3.28 17.93
C SER A 149 -7.28 -4.47 18.49
N GLY A 150 -6.74 -5.16 19.50
CA GLY A 150 -7.46 -6.21 20.22
C GLY A 150 -8.74 -5.69 20.89
N GLY A 151 -8.67 -4.55 21.58
CA GLY A 151 -9.83 -3.92 22.22
C GLY A 151 -10.93 -3.53 21.22
N VAL A 152 -10.55 -3.00 20.06
CA VAL A 152 -11.47 -2.67 18.96
C VAL A 152 -12.18 -3.90 18.41
N ILE A 153 -11.47 -5.01 18.21
CA ILE A 153 -12.07 -6.26 17.70
C ILE A 153 -13.10 -6.78 18.70
N VAL A 154 -12.74 -6.86 19.99
CA VAL A 154 -13.63 -7.33 21.05
C VAL A 154 -14.86 -6.43 21.17
N ALA A 155 -14.67 -5.11 21.17
CA ALA A 155 -15.78 -4.16 21.20
C ALA A 155 -16.70 -4.30 19.98
N GLY A 156 -16.12 -4.53 18.79
CA GLY A 156 -16.89 -4.79 17.56
C GLY A 156 -17.73 -6.06 17.67
N ILE A 157 -17.14 -7.18 18.10
CA ILE A 157 -17.87 -8.44 18.30
C ILE A 157 -18.99 -8.26 19.33
N ALA A 158 -18.69 -7.62 20.47
CA ALA A 158 -19.70 -7.32 21.48
C ALA A 158 -20.84 -6.47 20.90
N ALA A 159 -20.53 -5.48 20.07
CA ALA A 159 -21.54 -4.62 19.44
C ALA A 159 -22.41 -5.38 18.43
N MET A 160 -21.87 -6.35 17.70
CA MET A 160 -22.66 -7.23 16.83
C MET A 160 -23.65 -8.09 17.64
N ILE A 161 -23.23 -8.58 18.80
CA ILE A 161 -24.07 -9.42 19.67
C ILE A 161 -25.16 -8.57 20.33
N VAL A 162 -24.82 -7.39 20.86
CA VAL A 162 -25.72 -6.55 21.66
C VAL A 162 -26.68 -5.71 20.80
N TRP A 163 -26.18 -5.12 19.70
CA TRP A 163 -26.97 -4.23 18.84
C TRP A 163 -27.40 -4.86 17.52
N HIS A 164 -27.15 -6.15 17.32
CA HIS A 164 -27.50 -6.88 16.08
C HIS A 164 -27.02 -6.19 14.81
N ILE A 165 -25.84 -5.54 14.87
CA ILE A 165 -25.24 -4.87 13.73
C ILE A 165 -24.92 -5.90 12.65
N GLN A 166 -25.31 -5.61 11.41
CA GLN A 166 -25.04 -6.47 10.26
C GLN A 166 -23.54 -6.69 10.07
N LEU A 167 -23.16 -7.94 9.76
CA LEU A 167 -21.77 -8.34 9.56
C LEU A 167 -21.05 -7.47 8.52
N ILE A 168 -21.71 -7.12 7.42
CA ILE A 168 -21.12 -6.32 6.34
C ILE A 168 -20.70 -4.91 6.81
N ILE A 169 -21.49 -4.30 7.70
CA ILE A 169 -21.18 -2.99 8.30
C ILE A 169 -19.97 -3.10 9.22
N MET A 170 -19.93 -4.12 10.08
CA MET A 170 -18.79 -4.33 10.99
C MET A 170 -17.50 -4.63 10.21
N VAL A 171 -17.57 -5.42 9.15
CA VAL A 171 -16.43 -5.72 8.27
C VAL A 171 -15.87 -4.43 7.65
N SER A 172 -16.73 -3.51 7.19
CA SER A 172 -16.28 -2.20 6.68
C SER A 172 -15.52 -1.40 7.75
N ILE A 173 -16.03 -1.37 8.98
CA ILE A 173 -15.38 -0.69 10.11
C ILE A 173 -14.00 -1.31 10.39
N TRP A 174 -13.89 -2.64 10.43
CA TRP A 174 -12.61 -3.31 10.64
C TRP A 174 -11.60 -3.06 9.52
N ILE A 175 -12.05 -3.00 8.26
CA ILE A 175 -11.17 -2.65 7.14
C ILE A 175 -10.67 -1.21 7.29
N ALA A 176 -11.56 -0.27 7.65
CA ALA A 176 -11.18 1.12 7.90
C ALA A 176 -10.11 1.22 9.00
N LEU A 177 -10.35 0.56 10.14
CA LEU A 177 -9.44 0.56 11.28
C LEU A 177 -8.11 -0.13 10.97
N THR A 178 -8.15 -1.21 10.19
CA THR A 178 -6.94 -1.88 9.70
C THR A 178 -6.11 -0.94 8.83
N ASN A 179 -6.74 -0.19 7.92
CA ASN A 179 -6.04 0.74 7.05
C ASN A 179 -5.39 1.89 7.86
N LEU A 180 -6.12 2.43 8.86
CA LEU A 180 -5.58 3.43 9.79
C LEU A 180 -4.44 2.88 10.65
N TYR A 181 -4.57 1.65 11.14
CA TYR A 181 -3.53 0.98 11.90
C TYR A 181 -2.28 0.77 11.06
N LEU A 182 -2.41 0.28 9.81
CA LEU A 182 -1.29 0.14 8.88
C LEU A 182 -0.63 1.47 8.58
N LEU A 183 -1.41 2.53 8.44
CA LEU A 183 -0.89 3.88 8.22
C LEU A 183 -0.10 4.37 9.45
N TYR A 184 -0.65 4.18 10.65
CA TYR A 184 0.01 4.50 11.90
C TYR A 184 1.29 3.68 12.11
N TRP A 185 1.27 2.39 11.77
CA TRP A 185 2.42 1.49 11.86
C TRP A 185 3.55 1.96 10.96
N ASN A 186 3.23 2.32 9.71
CA ASN A 186 4.20 2.72 8.70
C ASN A 186 4.53 4.23 8.73
N ARG A 187 4.02 4.98 9.72
CA ARG A 187 4.16 6.45 9.80
C ARG A 187 5.62 6.91 9.74
N ASP A 188 6.52 6.19 10.40
CA ASP A 188 7.93 6.59 10.49
C ASP A 188 8.67 6.26 9.18
N ALA A 189 8.30 5.15 8.53
CA ALA A 189 8.78 4.81 7.20
C ALA A 189 8.31 5.83 6.13
N ILE A 190 7.06 6.30 6.19
CA ILE A 190 6.53 7.36 5.32
C ILE A 190 7.35 8.66 5.50
N ARG A 191 7.65 9.04 6.74
CA ARG A 191 8.43 10.25 7.04
C ARG A 191 9.89 10.13 6.58
N ILE A 192 10.49 8.95 6.70
CA ILE A 192 11.83 8.70 6.16
C ILE A 192 11.82 8.77 4.64
N LEU A 193 10.84 8.13 4.00
CA LEU A 193 10.69 8.19 2.56
C LEU A 193 10.54 9.63 2.06
N LYS A 194 9.76 10.48 2.76
CA LYS A 194 9.67 11.92 2.51
C LYS A 194 11.04 12.60 2.56
N LYS A 195 11.86 12.31 3.58
CA LYS A 195 13.20 12.88 3.71
C LYS A 195 14.13 12.41 2.58
N ILE A 196 14.09 11.13 2.22
CA ILE A 196 14.90 10.58 1.12
C ILE A 196 14.48 11.21 -0.20
N LEU A 197 13.18 11.34 -0.49
CA LEU A 197 12.67 12.03 -1.68
C LEU A 197 13.14 13.49 -1.75
N ALA A 198 13.14 14.21 -0.63
CA ALA A 198 13.67 15.57 -0.56
C ALA A 198 15.17 15.62 -0.85
N LEU A 199 15.94 14.63 -0.38
CA LEU A 199 17.36 14.49 -0.68
C LEU A 199 17.61 14.13 -2.15
N GLU A 200 16.83 13.23 -2.75
CA GLU A 200 16.94 12.90 -4.19
C GLU A 200 16.71 14.14 -5.04
N LYS A 201 15.67 14.92 -4.71
CA LYS A 201 15.37 16.18 -5.40
C LYS A 201 16.51 17.20 -5.23
N LYS A 202 17.09 17.30 -4.04
CA LYS A 202 18.20 18.23 -3.76
C LYS A 202 19.48 17.85 -4.51
N HIS A 203 19.79 16.56 -4.57
CA HIS A 203 21.05 16.05 -5.14
C HIS A 203 20.93 15.60 -6.60
N ASN A 204 19.73 15.69 -7.19
CA ASN A 204 19.39 15.23 -8.55
C ASN A 204 19.91 13.82 -8.87
N ARG A 205 19.81 12.90 -7.88
CA ARG A 205 20.26 11.50 -8.00
C ARG A 205 19.24 10.57 -7.38
N SER A 206 19.08 9.38 -7.95
CA SER A 206 18.27 8.31 -7.36
C SER A 206 19.12 7.50 -6.39
N TYR A 207 18.60 7.29 -5.18
CA TYR A 207 19.18 6.38 -4.23
C TYR A 207 18.76 4.93 -4.53
N THR A 208 19.68 4.01 -4.24
CA THR A 208 19.50 2.57 -4.43
C THR A 208 19.42 1.83 -3.10
N PHE A 209 19.01 0.57 -3.15
CA PHE A 209 19.03 -0.32 -1.99
C PHE A 209 20.47 -0.65 -1.59
N GLU A 210 20.71 -0.82 -0.29
CA GLU A 210 21.96 -1.39 0.23
C GLU A 210 22.34 -2.70 -0.47
N TYR A 211 21.35 -3.57 -0.66
CA TYR A 211 21.44 -4.92 -1.23
C TYR A 211 21.12 -4.98 -2.74
N ILE A 212 21.39 -3.91 -3.49
CA ILE A 212 21.07 -3.82 -4.93
C ILE A 212 21.64 -4.99 -5.75
N GLU A 213 22.84 -5.48 -5.43
CA GLU A 213 23.45 -6.59 -6.17
C GLU A 213 22.70 -7.90 -5.96
N GLN A 214 22.29 -8.20 -4.72
CA GLN A 214 21.45 -9.36 -4.42
C GLN A 214 20.10 -9.28 -5.14
N LEU A 215 19.54 -8.07 -5.25
CA LEU A 215 18.30 -7.82 -5.99
C LEU A 215 18.48 -8.09 -7.49
N ARG A 216 19.60 -7.64 -8.10
CA ARG A 216 19.94 -7.91 -9.51
C ARG A 216 20.15 -9.39 -9.78
N GLU A 217 20.84 -10.10 -8.89
CA GLU A 217 21.02 -11.54 -8.98
C GLU A 217 19.70 -12.30 -8.87
N ALA A 218 18.83 -11.93 -7.92
CA ALA A 218 17.52 -12.55 -7.80
C ALA A 218 16.66 -12.33 -9.06
N ARG A 219 16.71 -11.12 -9.64
CA ARG A 219 16.01 -10.80 -10.89
C ARG A 219 16.50 -11.62 -12.08
N SER A 220 17.80 -11.89 -12.18
CA SER A 220 18.36 -12.69 -13.28
C SER A 220 17.98 -14.18 -13.19
N ARG A 221 17.64 -14.67 -11.99
CA ARG A 221 17.14 -16.03 -11.77
C ARG A 221 15.67 -16.20 -12.16
N TRP A 222 14.86 -15.14 -12.14
CA TRP A 222 13.44 -15.21 -12.47
C TRP A 222 13.18 -15.30 -13.98
N TRP A 223 12.24 -16.15 -14.38
CA TRP A 223 11.89 -16.36 -15.79
C TRP A 223 11.49 -15.06 -16.49
N LEU A 224 10.61 -14.25 -15.89
CA LEU A 224 10.20 -12.96 -16.46
C LEU A 224 11.38 -11.97 -16.56
N GLY A 225 12.32 -12.02 -15.62
CA GLY A 225 13.54 -11.21 -15.67
C GLY A 225 14.46 -11.61 -16.82
N ARG A 226 14.60 -12.93 -17.09
CA ARG A 226 15.33 -13.44 -18.26
C ARG A 226 14.65 -13.07 -19.57
N PHE A 227 13.32 -13.21 -19.62
CA PHE A 227 12.53 -12.82 -20.78
C PHE A 227 12.71 -11.33 -21.12
N LEU A 228 12.59 -10.45 -20.12
CA LEU A 228 12.81 -9.01 -20.33
C LEU A 228 14.23 -8.70 -20.80
N LYS A 229 15.26 -9.34 -20.24
CA LYS A 229 16.64 -9.20 -20.73
C LYS A 229 16.79 -9.62 -22.18
N TRP A 230 16.16 -10.74 -22.56
CA TRP A 230 16.16 -11.22 -23.95
C TRP A 230 15.47 -10.22 -24.88
N VAL A 231 14.28 -9.73 -24.53
CA VAL A 231 13.58 -8.70 -25.33
C VAL A 231 14.43 -7.44 -25.48
N ILE A 232 15.06 -6.96 -24.40
CA ILE A 232 15.95 -5.79 -24.44
C ILE A 232 17.17 -6.06 -25.31
N SER A 233 17.71 -7.29 -25.32
CA SER A 233 18.84 -7.66 -26.19
C SER A 233 18.49 -7.72 -27.67
N LEU A 234 17.22 -7.97 -28.02
CA LEU A 234 16.73 -7.92 -29.41
C LEU A 234 16.49 -6.50 -29.92
N SER A 235 16.36 -5.53 -29.02
CA SER A 235 16.16 -4.12 -29.35
C SER A 235 17.49 -3.35 -29.54
N LYS A 236 18.63 -4.00 -29.33
CA LYS A 236 19.97 -3.46 -29.58
C LYS A 236 20.50 -4.00 -30.89
#